data_AF-A0A3N1IPP8-F1
#
_entry.id   AF-A0A3N1IPP8-F1
#
_cell.length_a   1.000
_cell.length_b   1.000
_cell.length_c   1.000
_cell.angle_alpha   90.00
_cell.angle_beta   90.00
_cell.angle_gamma   90.00
#
_symmetry.space_group_name_H-M   'P 1'
#
loop_
_entity.id
_entity.type
_entity.pdbx_description
1 polymer ?
#
loop_
_entity_poly.entity_id
_entity_poly.type
_entity_poly.pdbx_seq_one_letter_code
_entity_poly.pdbx_strand_id
1 'polypeptide(L)' 'MASLIEVRDTLAQWGRLEARQLSINLQTPQPMIDAMLCRLEAMGKVKRIQEDADDCLSGSCKSCPQGKACLREWWALQ' A
#
# COMPACT_ATOMS: atom_id res chain seq x y z
N MET A 1 6.03 -5.69 17.79
CA MET A 1 4.92 -4.72 17.70
C MET A 1 5.37 -3.67 16.71
N ALA A 2 4.76 -3.60 15.52
CA ALA A 2 5.14 -2.57 14.56
C ALA A 2 4.75 -1.19 15.08
N SER A 3 5.63 -0.22 14.93
CA SER A 3 5.38 1.18 15.28
C SER A 3 5.14 2.02 14.02
N LEU A 4 4.53 3.21 14.18
CA LEU A 4 4.38 4.18 13.09
C LEU A 4 5.73 4.57 12.46
N ILE A 5 6.80 4.50 13.25
CA ILE A 5 8.17 4.80 12.82
C ILE A 5 8.66 3.71 11.86
N GLU A 6 8.40 2.44 12.15
CA GLU A 6 8.80 1.32 11.29
C GLU A 6 8.04 1.32 9.96
N VAL A 7 6.75 1.68 9.95
CA VAL A 7 5.99 1.87 8.70
C VAL A 7 6.64 2.97 7.85
N ARG A 8 6.98 4.11 8.46
CA ARG A 8 7.65 5.21 7.78
C ARG A 8 9.06 4.83 7.29
N ASP A 9 9.83 4.13 8.10
CA ASP A 9 11.21 3.71 7.77
C ASP A 9 11.22 2.70 6.62
N THR A 10 10.26 1.77 6.64
CA THR A 10 10.05 0.84 5.52
C THR A 10 9.68 1.61 4.25
N LEU A 11 8.76 2.57 4.32
CA LEU A 11 8.46 3.43 3.17
C LEU A 11 9.67 4.26 2.72
N ALA A 12 10.53 4.70 3.63
CA ALA A 12 11.77 5.42 3.30
C ALA A 12 12.78 4.53 2.57
N GLN A 13 12.91 3.27 2.99
CA GLN A 13 13.84 2.30 2.43
C GLN A 13 13.44 1.86 1.02
N TRP A 14 12.15 1.61 0.79
CA TRP A 14 11.63 1.12 -0.48
C TRP A 14 11.14 2.25 -1.42
N GLY A 15 10.99 3.47 -0.89
CA GLY A 15 10.48 4.65 -1.58
C GLY A 15 8.96 4.65 -1.74
N ARG A 16 8.40 3.58 -2.34
CA ARG A 16 6.96 3.34 -2.44
C ARG A 16 6.64 1.87 -2.19
N LEU A 17 5.57 1.60 -1.45
CA LEU A 17 5.16 0.22 -1.14
C LEU A 17 3.64 0.08 -1.00
N GLU A 18 3.12 -1.09 -1.34
CA GLU A 18 1.70 -1.43 -1.13
C GLU A 18 1.43 -1.75 0.35
N ALA A 19 0.22 -1.44 0.84
CA ALA A 19 -0.20 -1.76 2.21
C ALA A 19 -0.10 -3.26 2.54
N ARG A 20 -0.33 -4.12 1.53
CA ARG A 20 -0.17 -5.58 1.66
C ARG A 20 1.29 -6.00 1.88
N GLN A 21 2.23 -5.36 1.18
CA GLN A 21 3.64 -5.65 1.36
C GLN A 21 4.17 -5.12 2.69
N LEU A 22 3.70 -3.95 3.14
CA LEU A 22 3.97 -3.46 4.50
C LEU A 22 3.49 -4.46 5.55
N SER A 23 2.27 -4.98 5.41
CA SER A 23 1.70 -6.00 6.31
C SER A 23 2.55 -7.27 6.39
N ILE A 24 3.08 -7.75 5.27
CA ILE A 24 3.94 -8.94 5.23
C ILE A 24 5.30 -8.65 5.87
N ASN A 25 5.95 -7.55 5.48
CA ASN A 25 7.29 -7.18 5.99
C ASN A 25 7.28 -6.92 7.49
N LEU A 26 6.24 -6.22 7.98
CA LEU A 26 6.11 -5.87 9.41
C LEU A 26 5.37 -6.95 10.20
N GLN A 27 5.01 -8.07 9.57
CA GLN A 27 4.21 -9.16 10.15
C GLN A 27 2.99 -8.66 10.94
N THR A 28 2.34 -7.63 10.42
CA THR A 28 1.19 -6.96 11.05
C THR A 28 -0.06 -7.15 10.22
N PRO A 29 -1.24 -7.24 10.86
CA PRO A 29 -2.48 -7.40 10.13
C PRO A 29 -2.75 -6.15 9.26
N GLN A 30 -3.14 -6.38 8.00
CA GLN A 30 -3.50 -5.32 7.05
C GLN A 30 -4.39 -4.21 7.63
N PRO A 31 -5.48 -4.47 8.39
CA PRO A 31 -6.30 -3.40 8.95
C PRO A 31 -5.54 -2.48 9.91
N MET A 32 -4.51 -2.99 10.59
CA MET A 32 -3.67 -2.16 11.46
C MET A 32 -2.71 -1.28 10.65
N ILE A 33 -2.11 -1.83 9.59
CA ILE A 33 -1.27 -1.05 8.66
C ILE A 33 -2.09 0.04 7.97
N ASP A 34 -3.31 -0.27 7.53
CA ASP A 34 -4.20 0.70 6.89
C ASP A 34 -4.53 1.87 7.84
N ALA A 35 -4.88 1.57 9.09
CA ALA A 35 -5.11 2.59 10.11
C ALA A 35 -3.85 3.44 10.41
N MET A 36 -2.67 2.81 10.40
CA MET A 36 -1.39 3.51 10.58
C MET A 36 -1.07 4.44 9.41
N LEU A 37 -1.28 3.97 8.18
CA LEU A 37 -1.08 4.76 6.96
C LEU A 37 -2.06 5.93 6.88
N CYS A 38 -3.34 5.70 7.18
CA CYS A 38 -4.34 6.76 7.26
C CYS A 38 -3.97 7.83 8.30
N ARG A 39 -3.44 7.42 9.46
CA ARG A 39 -2.93 8.36 10.47
C ARG A 39 -1.71 9.14 9.98
N LEU A 40 -0.78 8.52 9.27
CA LEU A 40 0.40 9.17 8.69
C LEU A 40 0.01 10.14 7.55
N GLU A 41 -1.02 9.80 6.78
CA GLU A 41 -1.58 10.65 5.72
C GLU A 41 -2.23 11.90 6.33
N ALA A 42 -3.04 11.72 7.39
CA ALA A 42 -3.63 12.83 8.12
C ALA A 42 -2.58 13.78 8.74
N MET A 43 -1.37 13.29 9.03
CA MET A 43 -0.23 14.09 9.47
C MET A 43 0.61 14.68 8.32
N GLY A 44 0.27 14.39 7.07
CA GLY A 44 1.03 14.82 5.89
C GLY A 44 2.43 14.20 5.79
N LYS A 45 2.62 12.98 6.33
CA LYS A 45 3.91 12.25 6.30
C LYS A 45 4.01 11.26 5.16
N VAL A 46 2.88 10.72 4.73
CA VAL A 46 2.78 9.78 3.60
C VAL A 46 1.65 10.23 2.69
N LYS A 47 1.71 9.82 1.43
CA LYS A 47 0.69 10.07 0.45
C LYS A 47 0.25 8.76 -0.19
N ARG A 48 -1.06 8.57 -0.31
CA ARG A 48 -1.64 7.51 -1.12
C ARG A 48 -1.53 7.85 -2.60
N ILE A 49 -1.00 6.91 -3.37
CA ILE A 49 -0.88 6.92 -4.82
C ILE A 49 -1.77 5.79 -5.31
N GLN A 50 -2.89 6.14 -5.95
CA GLN A 50 -3.69 5.16 -6.68
C GLN A 50 -3.07 5.03 -8.07
N GLU A 51 -2.42 3.89 -8.34
CA GLU A 51 -2.12 3.51 -9.72
C GLU A 51 -3.33 2.76 -10.26
N ASP A 52 -4.00 3.40 -11.22
CA ASP A 52 -5.03 2.73 -12.01
C ASP A 52 -4.33 1.71 -12.90
N ALA A 53 -4.80 0.47 -12.89
CA ALA A 53 -4.33 -0.57 -13.81
C ALA A 53 -4.95 -0.38 -15.20
N ASP A 54 -4.81 0.81 -15.76
CA ASP A 54 -5.31 1.17 -17.10
C ASP A 54 -4.57 0.35 -18.18
N ASP A 55 -3.43 -0.25 -17.86
CA ASP A 55 -2.66 -1.11 -18.76
C ASP A 55 -3.07 -2.59 -18.73
N CYS A 56 -4.37 -2.90 -18.59
CA CYS A 56 -4.88 -4.24 -18.91
C CYS A 56 -5.20 -4.36 -20.42
N LEU A 57 -4.27 -3.94 -21.28
CA LEU A 57 -4.36 -4.08 -22.74
C LEU A 57 -3.98 -5.48 -23.25
N SER A 58 -3.74 -6.46 -22.36
CA SER A 58 -3.52 -7.84 -22.76
C SER A 58 -4.35 -8.80 -21.90
N GLY A 59 -5.37 -9.39 -22.53
CA GLY A 59 -6.36 -10.29 -21.92
C GLY A 59 -5.78 -11.60 -21.36
N SER A 60 -5.09 -11.55 -20.22
CA SER A 60 -4.63 -12.75 -19.51
C SER A 60 -4.70 -12.64 -17.99
N CYS A 61 -5.62 -11.82 -17.46
CA CYS A 61 -5.97 -11.84 -16.04
C CYS A 61 -6.88 -13.05 -15.71
N LYS A 62 -6.31 -14.27 -15.78
CA LYS A 62 -7.05 -15.54 -15.62
C LYS A 62 -7.42 -15.91 -14.17
N SER A 63 -7.09 -15.07 -13.18
CA SER A 63 -7.35 -15.32 -11.75
C SER A 63 -7.76 -14.08 -10.94
N CYS A 64 -8.33 -13.05 -11.55
CA CYS A 64 -8.89 -11.91 -10.80
C CYS A 64 -10.40 -12.08 -10.62
N PRO A 65 -10.87 -12.64 -9.49
CA PRO A 65 -12.29 -12.66 -9.20
C PRO A 65 -12.78 -11.22 -9.01
N GLN A 66 -13.73 -10.81 -9.86
CA GLN A 66 -14.60 -9.64 -9.71
C GLN A 66 -13.92 -8.26 -9.82
N GLY A 67 -13.58 -7.85 -11.05
CA GLY A 67 -13.93 -6.55 -11.65
C GLY A 67 -13.57 -5.21 -10.95
N LYS A 68 -12.88 -5.21 -9.81
CA LYS A 68 -12.42 -4.01 -9.08
C LYS A 68 -11.02 -4.16 -8.47
N ALA A 69 -10.38 -5.33 -8.66
CA ALA A 69 -9.23 -5.77 -7.87
C ALA A 69 -7.85 -5.36 -8.41
N CYS A 70 -7.77 -4.64 -9.53
CA CYS A 70 -6.49 -4.17 -10.05
C CYS A 70 -6.16 -2.72 -9.64
N LEU A 71 -6.98 -2.09 -8.79
CA LEU A 71 -6.62 -0.82 -8.17
C LEU A 71 -5.53 -1.09 -7.13
N ARG A 72 -4.27 -0.82 -7.49
CA ARG A 72 -3.15 -0.96 -6.56
C ARG A 72 -2.97 0.35 -5.83
N GLU A 73 -3.18 0.30 -4.52
CA GLU A 73 -2.94 1.42 -3.62
C GLU A 73 -1.48 1.37 -3.15
N TRP A 74 -0.70 2.31 -3.66
CA TRP A 74 0.68 2.53 -3.26
C TRP A 74 0.74 3.63 -2.22
N TRP A 75 1.70 3.51 -1.32
CA TRP A 75 2.00 4.52 -0.31
C TRP A 75 3.45 4.94 -0.50
N ALA A 76 3.69 6.24 -0.45
CA ALA A 76 5.03 6.82 -0.52
C ALA A 76 5.17 7.91 0.55
N LEU A 77 6.40 8.24 0.92
CA LEU A 77 6.65 9.44 1.72
C LEU A 77 6.29 10.70 0.93
N GLN A 78 5.74 11.69 1.64
CA GLN A 78 5.49 13.02 1.08
C GLN A 78 6.78 13.85 1.04
#